data_AF-A0AAE9LP34-F1
#
_entry.id   AF-A0AAE9LP34-F1
#
_cell.length_a   1.000
_cell.length_b   1.000
_cell.length_c   1.000
_cell.angle_alpha   90.00
_cell.angle_beta   90.00
_cell.angle_gamma   90.00
#
_symmetry.space_group_name_H-M   'P 1'
#
loop_
_entity.id
_entity.type
_entity.pdbx_description
1 polymer ?
#
loop_
_entity_poly.entity_id
_entity_poly.type
_entity_poly.pdbx_seq_one_letter_code
_entity_poly.pdbx_strand_id
1 'polypeptide(L)'
;MTKYITKQSIGHFRPGQEITGLEAKQLQALLATGAIEEYQEPEEPKADGTAAQLANLAAEVAELKANELKLIEAKDKAEQENTELKAKVEGLEKSLNASEAALKKATAEAKKAATETK
;
A
#
# COMPACT_ATOMS: atom_id res chain seq x y z
N MET A 1 -20.05 -49.31 14.44
CA MET A 1 -19.03 -50.06 13.67
C MET A 1 -17.94 -49.08 13.29
N THR A 2 -16.68 -49.43 13.50
CA THR A 2 -15.55 -48.60 13.07
C THR A 2 -15.51 -48.58 11.55
N LYS A 3 -15.53 -47.38 10.95
CA LYS A 3 -15.43 -47.20 9.51
C LYS A 3 -13.98 -46.98 9.13
N TYR A 4 -13.55 -47.56 8.02
CA TYR A 4 -12.21 -47.40 7.50
C TYR A 4 -12.26 -46.78 6.10
N ILE A 5 -11.41 -45.80 5.84
CA ILE A 5 -11.26 -45.17 4.53
C ILE A 5 -9.87 -45.46 3.96
N THR A 6 -9.75 -45.56 2.65
CA THR A 6 -8.45 -45.75 2.01
C THR A 6 -7.68 -44.43 1.90
N LYS A 7 -6.37 -44.46 2.15
CA LYS A 7 -5.47 -43.32 1.89
C LYS A 7 -4.99 -43.25 0.44
N GLN A 8 -4.99 -44.40 -0.23
CA GLN A 8 -4.49 -44.60 -1.57
C GLN A 8 -5.38 -45.59 -2.31
N SER A 9 -5.23 -45.72 -3.62
CA SER A 9 -6.06 -46.66 -4.39
C SER A 9 -5.73 -48.11 -4.02
N ILE A 10 -6.76 -48.90 -3.64
CA ILE A 10 -6.62 -50.32 -3.30
C ILE A 10 -7.65 -51.11 -4.11
N GLY A 11 -7.20 -51.79 -5.17
CA GLY A 11 -8.09 -52.52 -6.08
C GLY A 11 -9.15 -51.59 -6.69
N HIS A 12 -10.43 -51.82 -6.35
CA HIS A 12 -11.55 -50.97 -6.79
C HIS A 12 -11.82 -49.77 -5.89
N PHE A 13 -11.21 -49.72 -4.70
CA PHE A 13 -11.41 -48.63 -3.75
C PHE A 13 -10.50 -47.45 -4.07
N ARG A 14 -11.07 -46.25 -4.12
CA ARG A 14 -10.37 -44.97 -4.36
C ARG A 14 -10.05 -44.25 -3.04
N PRO A 15 -9.03 -43.38 -3.00
CA PRO A 15 -8.71 -42.60 -1.80
C PRO A 15 -9.94 -41.90 -1.23
N GLY A 16 -10.13 -41.96 0.08
CA GLY A 16 -11.29 -41.43 0.80
C GLY A 16 -12.54 -42.32 0.78
N GLN A 17 -12.56 -43.40 -0.02
CA GLN A 17 -13.69 -44.33 -0.07
C GLN A 17 -13.69 -45.27 1.14
N GLU A 18 -14.89 -45.51 1.68
CA GLU A 18 -15.13 -46.48 2.75
C GLU A 18 -14.89 -47.91 2.27
N ILE A 19 -14.13 -48.66 3.07
CA ILE A 19 -13.87 -50.09 2.85
C ILE A 19 -15.00 -50.90 3.47
N THR A 20 -15.65 -51.73 2.65
CA THR A 20 -16.70 -52.65 3.08
C THR A 20 -16.40 -54.08 2.62
N GLY A 21 -16.90 -55.08 3.35
CA GLY A 21 -16.79 -56.50 2.97
C GLY A 21 -15.42 -57.17 3.21
N LEU A 22 -14.51 -56.53 3.97
CA LEU A 22 -13.23 -57.14 4.37
C LEU A 22 -13.29 -57.70 5.80
N GLU A 23 -12.55 -58.79 6.03
CA GLU A 23 -12.41 -59.41 7.34
C GLU A 23 -11.52 -58.59 8.28
N ALA A 24 -11.73 -58.71 9.59
CA ALA A 24 -11.00 -57.93 10.60
C ALA A 24 -9.47 -58.09 10.51
N LYS A 25 -8.98 -59.30 10.19
CA LYS A 25 -7.54 -59.56 9.98
C LYS A 25 -6.97 -58.80 8.78
N GLN A 26 -7.77 -58.64 7.72
CA GLN A 26 -7.36 -57.92 6.52
C GLN A 26 -7.36 -56.41 6.77
N LEU A 27 -8.38 -55.90 7.47
CA LEU A 27 -8.42 -54.50 7.91
C LEU A 27 -7.22 -54.17 8.80
N GLN A 28 -6.90 -55.01 9.79
CA GLN A 28 -5.75 -54.80 10.67
C GLN A 28 -4.42 -54.78 9.91
N ALA A 29 -4.24 -55.69 8.93
CA ALA A 29 -3.05 -55.70 8.09
C ALA A 29 -2.93 -54.44 7.23
N LEU A 30 -4.04 -53.98 6.64
CA LEU A 30 -4.08 -52.76 5.83
C LEU A 30 -3.90 -51.48 6.67
N LEU A 31 -4.38 -51.48 7.91
CA LEU A 31 -4.16 -50.40 8.86
C LEU A 31 -2.69 -50.37 9.30
N ALA A 32 -2.08 -51.53 9.56
CA ALA A 32 -0.66 -51.66 9.91
C ALA A 32 0.28 -51.24 8.76
N THR A 33 -0.14 -51.41 7.51
CA THR A 33 0.60 -50.91 6.33
C THR A 33 0.31 -49.44 6.02
N GLY A 34 -0.63 -48.81 6.72
CA GLY A 34 -1.05 -47.42 6.50
C GLY A 34 -1.85 -47.21 5.20
N ALA A 35 -2.32 -48.28 4.56
CA ALA A 35 -3.11 -48.20 3.34
C ALA A 35 -4.55 -47.69 3.60
N ILE A 36 -5.06 -47.92 4.81
CA ILE A 36 -6.35 -47.43 5.30
C ILE A 36 -6.17 -46.68 6.62
N GLU A 37 -7.15 -45.87 6.99
CA GLU A 37 -7.27 -45.25 8.32
C GLU A 37 -8.71 -45.32 8.83
N GLU A 38 -8.87 -45.21 10.14
CA GLU A 38 -10.19 -45.06 10.75
C GLU A 38 -10.76 -43.70 10.35
N TYR A 39 -11.99 -43.72 9.83
CA TYR A 39 -12.70 -42.50 9.47
C TYR A 39 -12.87 -41.63 10.71
N GLN A 40 -12.27 -40.45 10.66
CA GLN A 40 -12.58 -39.36 11.58
C GLN A 40 -13.45 -38.35 10.84
N GLU A 41 -14.46 -37.84 11.53
CA GLU A 41 -15.26 -36.74 11.00
C GLU A 41 -14.33 -35.57 10.73
N PRO A 42 -14.32 -35.00 9.50
CA PRO A 42 -13.44 -33.88 9.19
C PRO A 42 -13.72 -32.74 10.17
N GLU A 43 -12.71 -32.34 10.95
CA GLU A 43 -12.84 -31.17 11.82
C GLU A 43 -13.22 -29.96 10.95
N GLU A 44 -14.27 -29.23 11.35
CA GLU A 44 -14.60 -27.97 10.70
C GLU A 44 -13.36 -27.06 10.71
N PRO A 45 -13.02 -26.43 9.57
CA PRO A 45 -11.91 -25.50 9.53
C PRO A 45 -12.20 -24.38 10.54
N LYS A 46 -11.43 -24.35 11.64
CA LYS A 46 -11.48 -23.28 12.63
C LYS A 46 -11.34 -21.96 11.89
N ALA A 47 -12.18 -20.99 12.21
CA ALA A 47 -12.10 -19.64 11.65
C ALA A 47 -10.73 -19.04 12.00
N ASP A 48 -9.78 -19.22 11.10
CA ASP A 48 -8.53 -18.48 11.04
C ASP A 48 -8.93 -17.02 10.79
N GLY A 49 -8.55 -16.12 11.70
CA GLY A 49 -8.85 -14.69 11.65
C GLY A 49 -8.40 -13.96 10.38
N THR A 50 -7.87 -14.65 9.37
CA THR A 50 -7.59 -14.19 8.02
C THR A 50 -8.68 -13.30 7.44
N ALA A 51 -9.97 -13.64 7.60
CA ALA A 51 -11.05 -12.80 7.06
C ALA A 51 -11.08 -11.40 7.71
N ALA A 52 -10.88 -11.33 9.03
CA ALA A 52 -10.80 -10.06 9.76
C ALA A 52 -9.51 -9.29 9.43
N GLN A 53 -8.39 -9.99 9.25
CA GLN A 53 -7.12 -9.37 8.83
C GLN A 53 -7.25 -8.77 7.42
N LEU A 54 -7.87 -9.47 6.48
CA LEU A 54 -8.12 -8.97 5.13
C LEU A 54 -9.02 -7.73 5.13
N ALA A 55 -10.06 -7.71 5.96
CA ALA A 55 -10.92 -6.54 6.12
C ALA A 55 -10.16 -5.33 6.68
N ASN A 56 -9.30 -5.53 7.69
CA ASN A 56 -8.46 -4.47 8.24
C ASN A 56 -7.46 -3.94 7.22
N LEU A 57 -6.76 -4.82 6.49
CA LEU A 57 -5.84 -4.41 5.42
C LEU A 57 -6.56 -3.63 4.32
N ALA A 58 -7.77 -4.04 3.94
CA ALA A 58 -8.56 -3.32 2.94
C ALA A 58 -8.92 -1.89 3.41
N ALA A 59 -9.28 -1.73 4.69
CA ALA A 59 -9.56 -0.43 5.28
C ALA A 59 -8.32 0.47 5.32
N GLU A 60 -7.18 -0.08 5.74
CA GLU A 60 -5.90 0.66 5.81
C GLU A 60 -5.42 1.09 4.42
N VAL A 61 -5.56 0.22 3.41
CA VAL A 61 -5.26 0.58 2.01
C VAL A 61 -6.17 1.70 1.50
N ALA A 62 -7.45 1.71 1.86
CA ALA A 62 -8.37 2.76 1.46
C ALA A 62 -8.00 4.11 2.11
N GLU A 63 -7.62 4.10 3.39
CA GLU A 63 -7.16 5.28 4.11
C GLU A 63 -5.85 5.84 3.52
N LEU A 64 -4.88 4.96 3.25
CA LEU A 64 -3.60 5.36 2.65
C LEU A 64 -3.80 6.02 1.28
N LYS A 65 -4.67 5.48 0.43
CA LYS A 65 -5.00 6.09 -0.86
C LYS A 65 -5.65 7.46 -0.72
N ALA A 66 -6.55 7.63 0.25
CA ALA A 66 -7.18 8.92 0.51
C ALA A 66 -6.17 9.98 1.00
N ASN A 67 -5.20 9.56 1.82
CA ASN A 67 -4.14 10.44 2.31
C ASN A 67 -3.14 10.80 1.21
N GLU A 68 -2.78 9.84 0.35
CA GLU A 68 -1.92 10.07 -0.81
C GLU A 68 -2.51 11.14 -1.74
N LEU A 69 -3.80 11.05 -2.07
CA LEU A 69 -4.48 12.06 -2.89
C LEU A 69 -4.41 13.46 -2.28
N LYS A 70 -4.67 13.59 -0.97
CA LYS A 70 -4.56 14.89 -0.26
C LYS A 70 -3.15 15.46 -0.31
N LEU A 71 -2.13 14.59 -0.20
CA LEU A 71 -0.74 15.02 -0.25
C LEU A 71 -0.34 15.49 -1.65
N ILE A 72 -0.82 14.82 -2.70
CA ILE A 72 -0.60 15.23 -4.10
C ILE A 72 -1.24 16.60 -4.33
N GLU A 73 -2.52 16.78 -3.97
CA GLU A 73 -3.20 18.08 -4.14
C GLU A 73 -2.50 19.21 -3.36
N ALA A 74 -2.06 18.94 -2.13
CA ALA A 74 -1.33 19.91 -1.32
C ALA A 74 0.04 20.27 -1.94
N LYS A 75 0.74 19.27 -2.47
CA LYS A 75 2.03 19.47 -3.16
C LYS A 75 1.85 20.32 -4.40
N ASP A 76 0.87 20.01 -5.25
CA ASP A 76 0.63 20.75 -6.48
C ASP A 76 0.28 22.22 -6.20
N LYS A 77 -0.56 22.46 -5.20
CA LYS A 77 -0.87 23.82 -4.73
C LYS A 77 0.37 24.55 -4.21
N ALA A 78 1.20 23.87 -3.42
CA ALA A 78 2.44 24.45 -2.91
C ALA A 78 3.44 24.76 -4.04
N GLU A 79 3.56 23.91 -5.05
CA GLU A 79 4.43 24.15 -6.22
C GLU A 79 3.94 25.34 -7.06
N GLN A 80 2.63 25.47 -7.24
CA GLN A 80 2.04 26.64 -7.90
C GLN A 80 2.36 27.93 -7.12
N GLU A 81 2.10 27.95 -5.81
CA GLU A 81 2.38 29.12 -4.96
C GLU A 81 3.87 29.49 -4.98
N ASN A 82 4.76 28.50 -4.96
CA ASN A 82 6.20 28.72 -5.00
C ASN A 82 6.64 29.33 -6.34
N THR A 83 6.02 28.91 -7.44
CA THR A 83 6.27 29.49 -8.77
C THR A 83 5.81 30.94 -8.85
N GLU A 84 4.61 31.24 -8.32
CA GLU A 84 4.08 32.61 -8.26
C GLU A 84 4.92 33.52 -7.36
N LEU A 85 5.36 33.02 -6.19
CA LEU A 85 6.23 33.77 -5.28
C LEU A 85 7.59 34.07 -5.91
N LYS A 86 8.21 33.10 -6.60
CA LYS A 86 9.46 33.34 -7.33
C LYS A 86 9.30 34.43 -8.39
N ALA A 87 8.22 34.39 -9.18
CA ALA A 87 7.95 35.41 -10.18
C ALA A 87 7.74 36.80 -9.55
N LYS A 88 7.05 36.89 -8.40
CA LYS A 88 6.89 38.15 -7.65
C LYS A 88 8.23 38.67 -7.12
N VAL A 89 9.08 37.80 -6.57
CA VAL A 89 10.41 38.16 -6.07
C VAL A 89 11.26 38.73 -7.21
N GLU A 90 11.34 38.04 -8.35
CA GLU A 90 12.08 38.54 -9.53
C GLU A 90 11.55 39.89 -10.03
N GLY A 91 10.23 40.09 -9.99
CA GLY A 91 9.60 41.36 -10.34
C GLY A 91 10.01 42.50 -9.38
N LEU A 92 9.95 42.23 -8.08
CA LEU A 92 10.32 43.20 -7.04
C LEU A 92 11.81 43.55 -7.10
N GLU A 93 12.69 42.57 -7.32
CA GLU A 93 14.13 42.79 -7.48
C GLU A 93 14.43 43.70 -8.68
N LYS A 94 13.75 43.49 -9.82
CA LYS A 94 13.89 44.39 -10.99
C LYS A 94 13.43 45.80 -10.69
N SER A 95 12.27 45.96 -10.03
CA SER A 95 11.75 47.28 -9.64
C SER A 95 12.66 47.99 -8.65
N LEU A 96 13.22 47.27 -7.67
CA LEU A 96 14.15 47.81 -6.69
C LEU A 96 15.42 48.33 -7.38
N ASN A 97 16.04 47.51 -8.24
CA ASN A 97 17.24 47.90 -8.99
C ASN A 97 17.00 49.15 -9.87
N ALA A 98 15.84 49.24 -10.52
CA ALA A 98 15.48 50.41 -11.31
C ALA A 98 15.30 51.67 -10.44
N SER A 99 14.65 51.53 -9.27
CA SER A 99 14.47 52.62 -8.32
C SER A 99 15.80 53.12 -7.77
N GLU A 100 16.70 52.22 -7.37
CA GLU A 100 18.04 52.57 -6.90
C GLU A 100 18.87 53.28 -7.98
N ALA A 101 18.79 52.82 -9.23
CA ALA A 101 19.47 53.46 -10.35
C ALA A 101 18.93 54.88 -10.60
N ALA A 102 17.61 55.05 -10.57
CA ALA A 102 16.97 56.36 -10.72
C ALA A 102 17.37 57.33 -9.58
N LEU A 103 17.42 56.83 -8.34
CA LEU A 103 17.82 57.62 -7.18
C LEU A 103 19.29 58.04 -7.25
N LYS A 104 20.20 57.14 -7.68
CA LYS A 104 21.61 57.46 -7.93
C LYS A 104 21.76 58.52 -9.02
N LYS A 105 20.98 58.43 -10.10
CA LYS A 105 21.00 59.43 -11.18
C LYS A 105 20.52 60.80 -10.69
N ALA A 106 19.36 60.84 -10.02
CA ALA A 106 18.80 62.08 -9.50
C ALA A 106 19.73 62.77 -8.48
N THR A 107 20.38 61.98 -7.61
CA THR A 107 21.34 62.53 -6.64
C THR A 107 22.62 63.06 -7.30
N ALA A 108 23.09 62.44 -8.39
CA ALA A 108 24.21 62.95 -9.16
C ALA A 108 23.88 64.25 -9.92
N GLU A 109 22.69 64.33 -10.52
CA GLU A 109 22.20 65.52 -11.22
C GLU A 109 21.99 66.70 -10.25
N ALA A 110 21.42 66.46 -9.08
CA ALA A 110 21.26 67.48 -8.04
C ALA A 110 22.60 68.04 -7.56
N LYS A 111 23.63 67.20 -7.42
CA LYS A 111 24.99 67.65 -7.04
C LYS A 111 25.63 68.54 -8.10
N LYS A 112 25.46 68.20 -9.39
CA LYS A 112 25.96 69.04 -10.50
C LYS A 112 25.29 70.41 -10.54
N ALA A 113 23.96 70.45 -10.40
CA ALA A 113 23.20 71.70 -10.39
C ALA A 113 23.60 72.63 -9.22
N ALA A 114 23.94 72.06 -8.05
CA ALA A 114 24.41 72.82 -6.89
C ALA A 114 25.83 73.39 -7.04
N THR A 115 26.66 72.79 -7.91
CA THR A 115 28.02 73.31 -8.20
C THR A 115 28.04 74.37 -9.29
N GLU A 116 27.04 74.40 -10.19
CA GLU A 116 26.94 75.39 -11.28
C GLU A 116 26.30 76.73 -10.85
N THR A 117 25.69 76.78 -9.66
CA THR A 117 25.00 77.96 -9.12
C THR A 117 25.82 78.75 -8.09
N LYS A 118 27.10 78.43 -7.92
CA LYS A 118 28.02 79.03 -6.94
C LYS A 118 29.23 79.65 -7.63
#